data_AF-B1TFM6-F1
#
_entry.id   AF-B1TFM6-F1
#
_cell.length_a   1.000
_cell.length_b   1.000
_cell.length_c   1.000
_cell.angle_alpha   90.00
_cell.angle_beta   90.00
_cell.angle_gamma   90.00
#
_symmetry.space_group_name_H-M   'P 1'
#
loop_
_entity.id
_entity.type
_entity.pdbx_description
1 polymer ?
#
loop_
_entity_poly.entity_id
_entity_poly.type
_entity_poly.pdbx_seq_one_letter_code
_entity_poly.pdbx_strand_id
1 'polypeptide(L)'
;MSKKNIVILIGLATVLGGCGKTPTMPASAAPDVTALKASETSAAGIALPHSVSALLAASEVVFDPPSETHHYQIEDNGEYWYQKPISADEQNRGGTMSPLIMARYKGIHKGVYTIDLYPSATSINRLRCKSPCNSAKVELILNGEVLDSVIVPTNEGGVISEVLDDVENGRLNVYSSHNTHAAAHHH
;
A
#
# COMPACT_ATOMS: atom_id res chain seq x y z
N MET A 1 -19.22 -28.00 41.79
CA MET A 1 -18.35 -27.54 42.90
C MET A 1 -16.96 -27.32 42.29
N SER A 2 -16.27 -26.18 42.32
CA SER A 2 -16.33 -24.98 43.14
C SER A 2 -15.82 -23.78 42.33
N LYS A 3 -16.30 -22.59 42.71
CA LYS A 3 -16.03 -21.27 42.14
C LYS A 3 -14.59 -20.81 42.40
N LYS A 4 -14.08 -19.89 41.57
CA LYS A 4 -13.27 -18.74 42.03
C LYS A 4 -13.37 -17.59 41.01
N ASN A 5 -14.27 -16.66 41.29
CA ASN A 5 -14.33 -15.34 40.67
C ASN A 5 -13.26 -14.45 41.33
N ILE A 6 -12.41 -13.82 40.54
CA ILE A 6 -11.52 -12.75 41.00
C ILE A 6 -12.03 -11.46 40.36
N VAL A 7 -12.63 -10.62 41.21
CA VAL A 7 -13.03 -9.24 40.90
C VAL A 7 -11.91 -8.35 41.42
N ILE A 8 -11.21 -7.65 40.53
CA ILE A 8 -10.26 -6.61 40.91
C ILE A 8 -10.93 -5.26 40.61
N LEU A 9 -11.41 -4.62 41.67
CA LEU A 9 -11.75 -3.21 41.71
C LEU A 9 -10.47 -2.42 41.99
N ILE A 10 -10.04 -1.59 41.05
CA ILE A 10 -9.08 -0.50 41.32
C ILE A 10 -9.72 0.78 40.80
N GLY A 11 -9.77 1.77 41.69
CA GLY A 11 -10.56 2.97 41.57
C GLY A 11 -9.86 4.19 40.99
N LEU A 12 -10.70 5.21 40.83
CA LEU A 12 -10.48 6.67 40.73
C LEU A 12 -9.06 7.22 40.57
N ALA A 13 -8.90 8.06 39.52
CA ALA A 13 -8.32 9.39 39.68
C ALA A 13 -8.86 10.36 38.59
N THR A 14 -9.51 11.43 39.05
CA THR A 14 -9.85 12.64 38.30
C THR A 14 -8.63 13.53 38.12
N VAL A 15 -8.43 14.09 36.91
CA VAL A 15 -7.60 15.29 36.74
C VAL A 15 -8.28 16.26 35.76
N LEU A 16 -8.46 17.48 36.25
CA LEU A 16 -8.99 18.66 35.58
C LEU A 16 -7.95 19.26 34.62
N GLY A 17 -8.44 19.96 33.59
CA GLY A 17 -7.78 21.17 33.08
C GLY A 17 -7.19 21.07 31.68
N GLY A 18 -7.75 21.82 30.74
CA GLY A 18 -7.18 21.98 29.40
C GLY A 18 -7.95 22.95 28.51
N CYS A 19 -8.07 24.22 28.94
CA CYS A 19 -8.44 25.33 28.04
C CYS A 19 -7.30 25.62 27.06
N GLY A 20 -7.44 25.19 25.81
CA GLY A 20 -6.55 25.54 24.71
C GLY A 20 -7.27 26.42 23.69
N LYS A 21 -6.85 27.69 23.61
CA LYS A 21 -7.35 28.72 22.69
C LYS A 21 -7.27 28.26 21.23
N THR A 22 -8.39 28.41 20.51
CA THR A 22 -8.47 28.25 19.06
C THR A 22 -7.72 29.38 18.35
N PRO A 23 -6.77 29.09 17.45
CA PRO A 23 -6.14 30.10 16.61
C PRO A 23 -7.08 30.55 15.48
N THR A 24 -7.17 31.86 15.32
CA THR A 24 -7.78 32.60 14.22
C THR A 24 -7.27 32.13 12.87
N MET A 25 -8.15 31.60 12.01
CA MET A 25 -7.87 31.40 10.58
C MET A 25 -7.94 32.75 9.86
N PRO A 26 -6.91 33.16 9.09
CA PRO A 26 -7.06 34.19 8.08
C PRO A 26 -7.77 33.62 6.83
N ALA A 27 -8.57 34.49 6.25
CA ALA A 27 -9.47 34.26 5.14
C ALA A 27 -8.76 33.85 3.84
N SER A 28 -9.47 33.02 3.11
CA SER A 28 -9.33 32.68 1.69
C SER A 28 -9.01 33.91 0.83
N ALA A 29 -7.91 33.84 0.09
CA ALA A 29 -7.63 34.70 -1.05
C ALA A 29 -7.53 33.80 -2.30
N ALA A 30 -8.38 34.12 -3.29
CA ALA A 30 -8.47 33.44 -4.57
C ALA A 30 -7.17 33.55 -5.39
N PRO A 31 -6.81 32.54 -6.21
CA PRO A 31 -5.79 32.72 -7.22
C PRO A 31 -6.39 33.43 -8.45
N ASP A 32 -5.73 34.53 -8.79
CA ASP A 32 -5.95 35.38 -9.95
C ASP A 32 -5.64 34.60 -11.25
N VAL A 33 -6.56 34.69 -12.21
CA VAL A 33 -6.42 34.17 -13.57
C VAL A 33 -5.53 35.11 -14.36
N THR A 34 -4.29 34.71 -14.67
CA THR A 34 -3.48 35.39 -15.68
C THR A 34 -3.23 34.49 -16.87
N ALA A 35 -3.75 34.95 -18.00
CA ALA A 35 -3.72 34.32 -19.30
C ALA A 35 -2.33 34.35 -19.97
N LEU A 36 -2.08 33.29 -20.74
CA LEU A 36 -1.39 33.22 -22.04
C LEU A 36 -0.12 34.06 -22.27
N LYS A 37 0.99 33.36 -22.53
CA LYS A 37 1.83 33.66 -23.71
C LYS A 37 2.32 32.39 -24.38
N ALA A 38 1.86 32.19 -25.61
CA ALA A 38 2.54 31.42 -26.63
C ALA A 38 3.78 32.20 -27.11
N SER A 39 4.84 31.48 -27.47
CA SER A 39 5.83 31.95 -28.44
C SER A 39 6.33 30.79 -29.26
N GLU A 40 6.20 31.00 -30.56
CA GLU A 40 6.49 30.13 -31.68
C GLU A 40 7.97 30.14 -32.08
N THR A 41 8.37 29.04 -32.71
CA THR A 41 9.27 28.96 -33.89
C THR A 41 10.77 29.26 -33.70
N SER A 42 11.61 28.26 -34.03
CA SER A 42 12.47 28.37 -35.23
C SER A 42 13.07 27.03 -35.63
N ALA A 43 13.01 26.77 -36.94
CA ALA A 43 13.54 25.61 -37.63
C ALA A 43 14.90 25.90 -38.27
N ALA A 44 15.55 24.80 -38.67
CA ALA A 44 16.58 24.66 -39.70
C ALA A 44 18.06 24.89 -39.31
N GLY A 45 18.85 23.83 -39.50
CA GLY A 45 20.30 23.83 -39.36
C GLY A 45 20.99 22.54 -39.85
N ILE A 46 20.76 22.18 -41.13
CA ILE A 46 21.69 21.63 -42.14
C ILE A 46 22.79 20.60 -41.72
N ALA A 47 22.59 19.36 -42.18
CA ALA A 47 23.46 18.39 -42.88
C ALA A 47 25.00 18.28 -42.61
N LEU A 48 25.49 17.04 -42.47
CA LEU A 48 26.26 16.30 -43.51
C LEU A 48 26.53 14.82 -43.08
N PRO A 49 26.83 13.91 -44.04
CA PRO A 49 26.62 12.46 -43.92
C PRO A 49 27.93 11.69 -43.75
N HIS A 50 28.04 10.73 -42.83
CA HIS A 50 29.11 9.74 -42.91
C HIS A 50 28.72 8.39 -42.31
N SER A 51 29.00 7.36 -43.13
CA SER A 51 29.39 6.01 -42.73
C SER A 51 28.28 5.02 -42.39
N VAL A 52 27.88 4.31 -43.45
CA VAL A 52 27.21 3.02 -43.44
C VAL A 52 28.17 1.99 -42.82
N SER A 53 27.91 1.58 -41.58
CA SER A 53 28.40 0.32 -41.03
C SER A 53 27.19 -0.58 -40.84
N ALA A 54 26.88 -1.37 -41.87
CA ALA A 54 25.97 -2.49 -41.77
C ALA A 54 26.65 -3.59 -40.95
N LEU A 55 26.55 -3.52 -39.62
CA LEU A 55 26.74 -4.68 -38.78
C LEU A 55 25.42 -5.46 -38.82
N LEU A 56 25.43 -6.61 -39.49
CA LEU A 56 24.45 -7.67 -39.27
C LEU A 56 24.63 -8.17 -37.84
N ALA A 57 24.06 -7.44 -36.88
CA ALA A 57 23.73 -7.99 -35.58
C ALA A 57 22.52 -8.89 -35.83
N ALA A 58 22.73 -10.20 -35.77
CA ALA A 58 21.64 -11.14 -35.61
C ALA A 58 20.89 -10.73 -34.35
N SER A 59 19.72 -10.10 -34.50
CA SER A 59 18.75 -9.98 -33.42
C SER A 59 18.36 -11.38 -33.04
N GLU A 60 19.02 -11.95 -32.04
CA GLU A 60 18.39 -12.95 -31.20
C GLU A 60 17.10 -12.30 -30.70
N VAL A 61 15.97 -12.76 -31.21
CA VAL A 61 14.66 -12.47 -30.65
C VAL A 61 14.68 -13.11 -29.28
N VAL A 62 15.16 -12.36 -28.29
CA VAL A 62 14.99 -12.67 -26.88
C VAL A 62 13.49 -12.64 -26.67
N PHE A 63 12.90 -13.83 -26.68
CA PHE A 63 11.51 -14.03 -26.31
C PHE A 63 11.45 -13.81 -24.80
N ASP A 64 11.33 -12.55 -24.39
CA ASP A 64 11.10 -12.21 -23.00
C ASP A 64 9.76 -12.87 -22.63
N PRO A 65 9.73 -13.85 -21.71
CA PRO A 65 8.46 -14.42 -21.28
C PRO A 65 7.58 -13.27 -20.79
N PRO A 66 6.26 -13.30 -21.06
CA PRO A 66 5.37 -12.27 -20.56
C PRO A 66 5.55 -12.18 -19.05
N SER A 67 6.11 -11.05 -18.60
CA SER A 67 6.21 -10.72 -17.19
C SER A 67 4.80 -10.83 -16.62
N GLU A 68 4.59 -11.81 -15.74
CA GLU A 68 3.39 -11.81 -14.91
C GLU A 68 3.45 -10.54 -14.07
N THR A 69 2.67 -9.54 -14.45
CA THR A 69 2.64 -8.22 -13.81
C THR A 69 1.99 -8.31 -12.43
N HIS A 70 2.73 -8.77 -11.43
CA HIS A 70 2.35 -8.64 -10.02
C HIS A 70 2.88 -7.32 -9.45
N HIS A 71 2.27 -6.84 -8.38
CA HIS A 71 2.67 -5.59 -7.74
C HIS A 71 3.59 -5.79 -6.53
N TYR A 72 3.55 -6.97 -5.91
CA TYR A 72 4.45 -7.30 -4.80
C TYR A 72 5.92 -7.38 -5.26
N GLN A 73 6.83 -7.02 -4.35
CA GLN A 73 8.28 -7.04 -4.55
C GLN A 73 8.93 -8.32 -4.01
N ILE A 74 8.31 -8.91 -2.98
CA ILE A 74 8.80 -10.12 -2.31
C ILE A 74 7.60 -11.00 -2.00
N GLU A 75 7.69 -12.29 -2.33
CA GLU A 75 6.81 -13.34 -1.84
C GLU A 75 7.61 -14.26 -0.90
N ASP A 76 7.06 -14.55 0.28
CA ASP A 76 7.57 -15.56 1.20
C ASP A 76 6.41 -16.28 1.90
N ASN A 77 6.19 -17.56 1.59
CA ASN A 77 5.21 -18.41 2.29
C ASN A 77 3.79 -17.81 2.40
N GLY A 78 3.29 -17.17 1.33
CA GLY A 78 1.97 -16.51 1.32
C GLY A 78 1.95 -15.14 2.02
N GLU A 79 3.12 -14.59 2.31
CA GLU A 79 3.35 -13.20 2.68
C GLU A 79 3.87 -12.44 1.47
N TYR A 80 3.27 -11.29 1.19
CA TYR A 80 3.56 -10.50 0.00
C TYR A 80 3.93 -9.08 0.40
N TRP A 81 5.08 -8.60 -0.02
CA TRP A 81 5.57 -7.28 0.38
C TRP A 81 5.40 -6.27 -0.73
N TYR A 82 4.66 -5.20 -0.45
CA TYR A 82 4.33 -4.14 -1.41
C TYR A 82 5.08 -2.87 -1.09
N GLN A 83 5.56 -2.19 -2.12
CA GLN A 83 6.26 -0.93 -1.96
C GLN A 83 5.25 0.20 -1.77
N LYS A 84 5.28 0.88 -0.61
CA LYS A 84 4.48 2.09 -0.45
C LYS A 84 4.99 3.16 -1.43
N PRO A 85 4.10 3.90 -2.13
CA PRO A 85 4.53 5.06 -2.90
C PRO A 85 5.12 6.14 -1.98
N ILE A 86 6.24 6.73 -2.41
CA ILE A 86 6.86 7.85 -1.72
C ILE A 86 5.92 9.06 -1.83
N SER A 87 5.56 9.66 -0.70
CA SER A 87 4.78 10.90 -0.70
C SER A 87 5.64 12.08 -1.15
N ALA A 88 5.04 13.09 -1.80
CA ALA A 88 5.74 14.31 -2.19
C ALA A 88 6.45 14.98 -1.00
N ASP A 89 5.83 14.95 0.18
CA ASP A 89 6.41 15.48 1.42
C ASP A 89 7.61 14.67 1.93
N GLU A 90 7.62 13.35 1.75
CA GLU A 90 8.81 12.52 2.03
C GLU A 90 9.92 12.82 1.03
N GLN A 91 9.59 12.93 -0.24
CA GLN A 91 10.56 13.26 -1.29
C GLN A 91 11.20 14.63 -1.04
N ASN A 92 10.40 15.64 -0.68
CA ASN A 92 10.87 16.98 -0.32
C ASN A 92 11.73 17.00 0.95
N ARG A 93 11.57 16.03 1.84
CA ARG A 93 12.41 15.84 3.04
C ARG A 93 13.65 14.98 2.78
N GLY A 94 13.94 14.64 1.52
CA GLY A 94 15.09 13.80 1.13
C GLY A 94 14.86 12.30 1.32
N GLY A 95 13.62 11.87 1.54
CA GLY A 95 13.24 10.46 1.61
C GLY A 95 13.53 9.76 0.29
N THR A 96 14.40 8.75 0.33
CA THR A 96 14.84 8.03 -0.88
C THR A 96 14.24 6.62 -0.99
N MET A 97 13.70 6.09 0.12
CA MET A 97 13.11 4.75 0.16
C MET A 97 11.84 4.77 1.02
N SER A 98 10.78 4.17 0.50
CA SER A 98 9.57 3.93 1.29
C SER A 98 9.62 2.54 1.92
N PRO A 99 9.01 2.34 3.10
CA PRO A 99 8.92 1.01 3.70
C PRO A 99 8.05 0.07 2.87
N LEU A 100 8.38 -1.22 2.88
CA LEU A 100 7.51 -2.27 2.36
C LEU A 100 6.39 -2.57 3.37
N ILE A 101 5.19 -2.85 2.86
CA ILE A 101 4.04 -3.28 3.65
C ILE A 101 3.76 -4.75 3.33
N MET A 102 3.74 -5.59 4.36
CA MET A 102 3.38 -7.00 4.21
C MET A 102 1.86 -7.16 4.09
N ALA A 103 1.42 -7.97 3.14
CA ALA A 103 0.05 -8.39 2.95
C ALA A 103 -0.05 -9.91 3.13
N ARG A 104 -1.11 -10.35 3.82
CA ARG A 104 -1.49 -11.76 3.92
C ARG A 104 -2.91 -11.93 3.42
N TYR A 105 -3.06 -12.65 2.31
CA TYR A 105 -4.38 -12.99 1.79
C TYR A 105 -5.01 -14.10 2.64
N LYS A 106 -6.21 -13.86 3.17
CA LYS A 106 -6.93 -14.81 4.03
C LYS A 106 -7.92 -15.69 3.25
N GLY A 107 -8.05 -15.47 1.95
CA GLY A 107 -9.01 -16.17 1.10
C GLY A 107 -10.33 -15.44 0.92
N ILE A 108 -11.29 -16.18 0.36
CA ILE A 108 -12.65 -15.71 0.08
C ILE A 108 -13.61 -16.40 1.05
N HIS A 109 -14.42 -15.60 1.74
CA HIS A 109 -15.51 -16.12 2.58
C HIS A 109 -16.83 -15.46 2.20
N LYS A 110 -17.81 -16.27 1.79
CA LYS A 110 -19.13 -15.77 1.34
C LYS A 110 -19.02 -14.72 0.22
N GLY A 111 -18.07 -14.92 -0.70
CA GLY A 111 -17.79 -14.01 -1.81
C GLY A 111 -17.07 -12.71 -1.42
N VAL A 112 -16.58 -12.61 -0.18
CA VAL A 112 -15.81 -11.45 0.31
C VAL A 112 -14.33 -11.85 0.41
N TYR A 113 -13.47 -11.18 -0.33
CA TYR A 113 -12.02 -11.26 -0.16
C TYR A 113 -11.64 -10.67 1.20
N THR A 114 -10.72 -11.31 1.91
CA THR A 114 -10.17 -10.77 3.15
C THR A 114 -8.64 -10.73 3.06
N ILE A 115 -8.06 -9.57 3.33
CA ILE A 115 -6.61 -9.35 3.32
C ILE A 115 -6.21 -8.64 4.61
N ASP A 116 -5.11 -9.05 5.22
CA ASP A 116 -4.50 -8.31 6.33
C ASP A 116 -3.23 -7.61 5.83
N LEU A 117 -3.20 -6.27 5.90
CA LEU A 117 -2.00 -5.47 5.69
C LEU A 117 -1.33 -5.15 7.03
N TYR A 118 0.00 -5.23 7.08
CA TYR A 118 0.79 -4.98 8.28
C TYR A 118 1.67 -3.74 8.05
N PRO A 119 1.13 -2.52 8.26
CA PRO A 119 1.93 -1.30 8.16
C PRO A 119 2.95 -1.16 9.31
N SER A 120 2.78 -1.92 10.39
CA SER A 120 3.76 -2.04 11.48
C SER A 120 3.64 -3.42 12.15
N ALA A 121 4.53 -3.71 13.11
CA ALA A 121 4.48 -4.98 13.86
C ALA A 121 3.24 -5.13 14.76
N THR A 122 2.61 -4.03 15.17
CA THR A 122 1.52 -4.05 16.15
C THR A 122 0.15 -3.68 15.57
N SER A 123 0.12 -3.13 14.36
CA SER A 123 -1.10 -2.69 13.68
C SER A 123 -1.39 -3.52 12.43
N ILE A 124 -2.67 -3.79 12.22
CA ILE A 124 -3.18 -4.50 11.04
C ILE A 124 -4.28 -3.64 10.43
N ASN A 125 -4.20 -3.41 9.11
CA ASN A 125 -5.32 -2.88 8.34
C ASN A 125 -5.97 -4.05 7.61
N ARG A 126 -7.13 -4.50 8.09
CA ARG A 126 -7.88 -5.59 7.46
C ARG A 126 -8.78 -5.05 6.36
N LEU A 127 -8.53 -5.48 5.14
CA LEU A 127 -9.31 -5.15 3.96
C LEU A 127 -10.37 -6.21 3.71
N ARG A 128 -11.59 -5.77 3.38
CA ARG A 128 -12.69 -6.62 2.94
C ARG A 128 -13.44 -6.00 1.78
N CYS A 129 -13.58 -6.74 0.68
CA CYS A 129 -14.36 -6.32 -0.49
C CYS A 129 -15.00 -7.53 -1.18
N LYS A 130 -16.04 -7.27 -1.99
CA LYS A 130 -16.60 -8.25 -2.93
C LYS A 130 -16.14 -7.88 -4.33
N SER A 131 -15.89 -8.87 -5.20
CA SER A 131 -15.59 -8.60 -6.60
C SER A 131 -16.81 -8.00 -7.33
N PRO A 132 -16.64 -7.00 -8.21
CA PRO A 132 -15.41 -6.22 -8.41
C PRO A 132 -15.12 -5.33 -7.20
N CYS A 133 -13.87 -5.31 -6.73
CA CYS A 133 -13.49 -4.61 -5.50
C CYS A 133 -13.40 -3.09 -5.66
N ASN A 134 -14.45 -2.42 -6.14
CA ASN A 134 -14.51 -0.96 -6.33
C ASN A 134 -14.48 -0.15 -5.01
N SER A 135 -14.77 -0.81 -3.90
CA SER A 135 -14.67 -0.23 -2.56
C SER A 135 -14.31 -1.32 -1.57
N ALA A 136 -13.48 -0.97 -0.59
CA ALA A 136 -13.06 -1.88 0.46
C ALA A 136 -13.42 -1.31 1.83
N LYS A 137 -13.95 -2.17 2.69
CA LYS A 137 -13.99 -1.90 4.13
C LYS A 137 -12.58 -2.11 4.68
N VAL A 138 -12.06 -1.11 5.37
CA VAL A 138 -10.75 -1.13 6.03
C VAL A 138 -10.99 -1.05 7.53
N GLU A 139 -10.60 -2.10 8.25
CA GLU A 139 -10.65 -2.16 9.72
C GLU A 139 -9.24 -1.96 10.26
N LEU A 140 -9.03 -0.91 11.06
CA LEU A 140 -7.78 -0.73 11.82
C LEU A 140 -7.85 -1.59 13.08
N ILE A 141 -6.97 -2.58 13.15
CA ILE A 141 -6.85 -3.49 14.29
C ILE A 141 -5.54 -3.20 15.01
N LEU A 142 -5.61 -2.94 16.30
CA LEU A 142 -4.44 -2.75 17.17
C LEU A 142 -4.56 -3.68 18.37
N ASN A 143 -3.51 -4.44 18.68
CA ASN A 143 -3.53 -5.41 19.78
C ASN A 143 -4.70 -6.41 19.73
N GLY A 144 -5.19 -6.73 18.54
CA GLY A 144 -6.29 -7.66 18.32
C GLY A 144 -7.69 -7.04 18.40
N GLU A 145 -7.82 -5.76 18.74
CA GLU A 145 -9.10 -5.06 18.80
C GLU A 145 -9.30 -4.16 17.57
N VAL A 146 -10.53 -4.14 17.02
CA VAL A 146 -10.90 -3.21 15.96
C VAL A 146 -11.10 -1.83 16.59
N LEU A 147 -10.23 -0.89 16.25
CA LEU A 147 -10.29 0.49 16.75
C LEU A 147 -11.14 1.37 15.85
N ASP A 148 -11.06 1.17 14.54
CA ASP A 148 -11.76 1.99 13.56
C ASP A 148 -12.13 1.15 12.33
N SER A 149 -13.13 1.62 11.59
CA SER A 149 -13.62 1.00 10.37
C SER A 149 -14.13 2.05 9.39
N VAL A 150 -13.49 2.15 8.24
CA VAL A 150 -13.89 3.05 7.15
C VAL A 150 -14.14 2.28 5.86
N ILE A 151 -14.92 2.85 4.94
CA ILE A 151 -15.07 2.34 3.58
C ILE A 151 -14.34 3.31 2.66
N VAL A 152 -13.40 2.78 1.88
CA VAL A 152 -12.60 3.59 0.95
C VAL A 152 -12.84 3.15 -0.49
N PRO A 153 -12.84 4.10 -1.45
CA PRO A 153 -12.69 3.77 -2.86
C PRO A 153 -11.31 3.16 -3.11
N THR A 154 -11.23 2.21 -4.04
CA THR A 154 -10.03 1.41 -4.34
C THR A 154 -9.49 1.67 -5.75
N ASN A 155 -10.11 2.59 -6.48
CA ASN A 155 -9.68 3.03 -7.81
C ASN A 155 -8.53 4.04 -7.77
N GLU A 156 -8.08 4.43 -6.58
CA GLU A 156 -6.94 5.32 -6.37
C GLU A 156 -5.68 4.46 -6.15
N GLY A 157 -4.60 4.74 -6.89
CA GLY A 157 -3.36 3.97 -6.86
C GLY A 157 -2.73 3.79 -5.48
N GLY A 158 -1.70 2.93 -5.40
CA GLY A 158 -0.97 2.62 -4.17
C GLY A 158 -1.31 1.24 -3.60
N VAL A 159 -0.80 0.95 -2.41
CA VAL A 159 -0.72 -0.42 -1.89
C VAL A 159 -2.09 -1.12 -1.79
N ILE A 160 -3.17 -0.42 -1.40
CA ILE A 160 -4.49 -1.07 -1.29
C ILE A 160 -4.99 -1.51 -2.67
N SER A 161 -4.88 -0.68 -3.70
CA SER A 161 -5.36 -1.00 -5.04
C SER A 161 -4.49 -2.06 -5.70
N GLU A 162 -3.16 -1.97 -5.54
CA GLU A 162 -2.20 -2.97 -6.00
C GLU A 162 -2.46 -4.36 -5.41
N VAL A 163 -2.66 -4.45 -4.09
CA VAL A 163 -2.95 -5.71 -3.40
C VAL A 163 -4.28 -6.29 -3.87
N LEU A 164 -5.31 -5.44 -4.03
CA LEU A 164 -6.62 -5.89 -4.47
C LEU A 164 -6.60 -6.36 -5.92
N ASP A 165 -5.84 -5.70 -6.81
CA ASP A 165 -5.65 -6.16 -8.18
C ASP A 165 -4.97 -7.53 -8.22
N ASP A 166 -3.90 -7.73 -7.43
CA ASP A 166 -3.24 -9.03 -7.33
C ASP A 166 -4.19 -10.12 -6.79
N VAL A 167 -5.07 -9.80 -5.84
CA VAL A 167 -6.09 -10.72 -5.33
C VAL A 167 -7.16 -11.05 -6.38
N GLU A 168 -7.72 -10.04 -7.05
CA GLU A 168 -8.79 -10.24 -8.04
C GLU A 168 -8.32 -11.01 -9.27
N ASN A 169 -7.03 -10.88 -9.60
CA ASN A 169 -6.38 -11.65 -10.67
C ASN A 169 -5.85 -13.02 -10.20
N GLY A 170 -6.10 -13.43 -8.96
CA GLY A 170 -5.71 -14.74 -8.45
C GLY A 170 -4.20 -14.95 -8.27
N ARG A 171 -3.44 -13.86 -8.11
CA ARG A 171 -1.97 -13.89 -7.99
C ARG A 171 -1.49 -14.19 -6.57
N LEU A 172 -2.37 -14.09 -5.56
CA LEU A 172 -2.02 -14.33 -4.16
C LEU A 172 -2.52 -15.68 -3.67
N ASN A 173 -1.61 -16.46 -3.07
CA ASN A 173 -1.95 -17.67 -2.35
C ASN A 173 -2.55 -17.34 -0.98
N VAL A 174 -3.45 -18.19 -0.49
CA VAL A 174 -4.00 -18.04 0.86
C VAL A 174 -2.90 -18.31 1.88
N TYR A 175 -2.67 -17.35 2.77
CA TYR A 175 -1.72 -17.49 3.85
C TYR A 175 -2.15 -18.60 4.82
N SER A 176 -1.29 -19.58 5.03
CA SER A 176 -1.47 -20.63 6.02
C SER A 176 -0.28 -20.64 6.98
N SER A 177 -0.54 -20.49 8.28
CA SER A 177 0.52 -20.45 9.30
C SER A 177 1.13 -21.83 9.60
N HIS A 178 0.84 -22.84 8.79
CA HIS A 178 1.06 -24.25 9.14
C HIS A 178 2.49 -24.77 8.89
N ASN A 179 3.45 -23.93 8.50
CA ASN A 179 4.80 -24.39 8.15
C ASN A 179 5.97 -23.74 8.90
N THR A 180 5.73 -22.93 9.93
CA THR A 180 6.80 -22.24 10.70
C THR A 180 7.09 -22.85 12.07
N HIS A 181 7.06 -24.18 12.19
CA HIS A 181 7.44 -24.87 13.44
C HIS A 181 8.22 -26.20 13.28
N ALA A 182 8.77 -26.52 12.11
CA ALA A 182 9.52 -27.78 11.93
C ALA A 182 11.06 -27.66 12.04
N ALA A 183 11.63 -26.48 12.31
CA ALA A 183 13.10 -26.28 12.27
C ALA A 183 13.72 -25.72 13.57
N ALA A 184 13.07 -25.85 14.74
CA ALA A 184 13.62 -25.36 16.02
C ALA A 184 13.90 -26.47 17.05
N HIS A 185 14.01 -27.73 16.62
CA HIS A 185 14.37 -28.84 17.51
C HIS A 185 15.34 -29.83 16.84
N HIS A 186 16.52 -29.36 16.43
CA HIS A 186 17.71 -30.21 16.33
C HIS A 186 18.97 -29.34 16.42
N HIS A 187 19.54 -29.24 17.63
CA HIS A 187 20.94 -29.46 17.99
C HIS A 187 21.28 -28.84 19.34
#